data_AF-A0A5J4YA94-F1
#
_entry.id   AF-A0A5J4YA94-F1
#
_cell.length_a   1.000
_cell.length_b   1.000
_cell.length_c   1.000
_cell.angle_alpha   90.00
_cell.angle_beta   90.00
_cell.angle_gamma   90.00
#
_symmetry.space_group_name_H-M   'P 1'
#
loop_
_entity.id
_entity.type
_entity.pdbx_description
1 polymer ?
#
loop_
_entity_poly.entity_id
_entity_poly.type
_entity_poly.pdbx_seq_one_letter_code
_entity_poly.pdbx_strand_id
1 'polypeptide(L)'
;MRATTPAGAPHAPLVDPMTCATTYAAGLQAAVTMASKSVKASTNTTRHRHVSDLIQWLQRMQISCNMQTVTPEDLAVYITTEFIPKHAGSDATNGQQVTAPGSVNALKSMLSTEFAMMGRSGEWDAETLQGNPTQSDLLRRLTKGYGTDAAEQGYEKKTAVPITQAEILQLLQYLHQKQASQTGTNKLLSIRDGLAICISWQSCFRGFNAGGVRLDNTRLPTDGSKGSAVPFLLHCAHSCSSTPQGLDSGTSCHPRHGKLWQQWVGMQNCCCCC
;
A
#
# COMPACT_ATOMS: atom_id res chain seq x y z
N MET A 1 29.54 -72.34 -30.58
CA MET A 1 28.73 -71.28 -29.94
C MET A 1 29.55 -70.66 -28.83
N ARG A 2 30.11 -69.45 -29.04
CA ARG A 2 30.74 -68.66 -27.98
C ARG A 2 29.88 -67.42 -27.76
N ALA A 3 29.28 -67.35 -26.57
CA ALA A 3 28.53 -66.20 -26.10
C ALA A 3 29.50 -65.06 -25.77
N THR A 4 29.32 -63.90 -26.40
CA THR A 4 29.94 -62.63 -26.01
C THR A 4 29.03 -61.90 -25.05
N THR A 5 29.49 -61.76 -23.81
CA THR A 5 28.89 -60.95 -22.75
C THR A 5 28.89 -59.46 -23.13
N PRO A 6 27.85 -58.66 -22.83
CA PRO A 6 27.86 -57.23 -23.13
C PRO A 6 28.81 -56.49 -22.18
N ALA A 7 29.58 -55.56 -22.74
CA ALA A 7 30.44 -54.65 -22.01
C ALA A 7 29.61 -53.79 -21.04
N GLY A 8 30.05 -53.73 -19.78
CA GLY A 8 29.39 -53.03 -18.69
C GLY A 8 29.19 -51.53 -18.97
N ALA A 9 28.05 -51.02 -18.54
CA ALA A 9 27.72 -49.60 -18.57
C ALA A 9 28.77 -48.78 -17.78
N PRO A 10 29.13 -47.57 -18.23
CA PRO A 10 30.06 -46.72 -17.50
C PRO A 10 29.47 -46.35 -16.14
N HIS A 11 30.19 -46.70 -15.07
CA HIS A 11 29.88 -46.24 -13.72
C HIS A 11 29.87 -44.70 -13.70
N ALA A 12 28.73 -44.11 -13.32
CA ALA A 12 28.65 -42.68 -13.07
C ALA A 12 29.69 -42.30 -12.01
N PRO A 13 30.47 -41.21 -12.21
CA PRO A 13 31.48 -40.80 -11.25
C PRO A 13 30.80 -40.54 -9.90
N LEU A 14 31.34 -41.17 -8.85
CA LEU A 14 30.98 -40.90 -7.46
C LEU A 14 31.26 -39.41 -7.20
N VAL A 15 30.19 -38.62 -7.14
CA VAL A 15 30.31 -37.19 -6.80
C VAL A 15 30.81 -37.11 -5.37
N ASP A 16 31.94 -36.44 -5.17
CA ASP A 16 32.55 -36.25 -3.86
C ASP A 16 31.52 -35.62 -2.89
N PRO A 17 31.26 -36.23 -1.72
CA PRO A 17 30.31 -35.72 -0.74
C PRO A 17 30.57 -34.28 -0.31
N MET A 18 31.85 -33.85 -0.26
CA MET A 18 32.20 -32.49 0.11
C MET A 18 31.79 -31.50 -0.99
N THR A 19 32.00 -31.85 -2.25
CA THR A 19 31.51 -31.12 -3.42
C THR A 19 29.98 -31.00 -3.42
N CYS A 20 29.24 -32.08 -3.11
CA CYS A 20 27.79 -32.04 -2.97
C CYS A 20 27.32 -31.07 -1.88
N ALA A 21 27.94 -31.10 -0.69
CA ALA A 21 27.57 -30.22 0.41
C ALA A 21 27.84 -28.74 0.08
N THR A 22 28.97 -28.43 -0.54
CA THR A 22 29.31 -27.07 -0.97
C THR A 22 28.35 -26.56 -2.05
N THR A 23 28.03 -27.38 -3.05
CA THR A 23 27.07 -27.01 -4.10
C THR A 23 25.68 -26.78 -3.52
N TYR A 24 25.22 -27.63 -2.60
CA TYR A 24 23.94 -27.45 -1.91
C TYR A 24 23.91 -26.16 -1.09
N ALA A 25 24.94 -25.89 -0.29
CA ALA A 25 25.03 -24.67 0.51
C ALA A 25 25.03 -23.40 -0.37
N ALA A 26 25.77 -23.41 -1.48
CA ALA A 26 25.76 -22.32 -2.45
C ALA A 26 24.38 -22.12 -3.10
N GLY A 27 23.72 -23.23 -3.47
CA GLY A 27 22.35 -23.22 -4.01
C GLY A 27 21.34 -22.68 -3.01
N LEU A 28 21.44 -23.08 -1.73
CA LEU A 28 20.60 -22.59 -0.65
C LEU A 28 20.80 -21.08 -0.46
N GLN A 29 22.05 -20.60 -0.42
CA GLN A 29 22.35 -19.17 -0.31
C GLN A 29 21.78 -18.36 -1.48
N ALA A 30 21.87 -18.89 -2.71
CA ALA A 30 21.27 -18.28 -3.89
C ALA A 30 19.74 -18.22 -3.78
N ALA A 31 19.10 -19.31 -3.33
CA ALA A 31 17.65 -19.36 -3.10
C ALA A 31 17.20 -18.36 -2.03
N VAL A 32 17.92 -18.24 -0.90
CA VAL A 32 17.63 -17.22 0.13
C VAL A 32 17.79 -15.81 -0.43
N THR A 33 18.83 -15.56 -1.23
CA THR A 33 19.05 -14.25 -1.88
C THR A 33 17.95 -13.91 -2.89
N MET A 34 17.41 -14.91 -3.60
CA MET A 34 16.26 -14.69 -4.49
C MET A 34 14.98 -14.43 -3.69
N ALA A 35 14.72 -15.23 -2.65
CA ALA A 35 13.55 -15.08 -1.80
C ALA A 35 13.51 -13.71 -1.12
N SER A 36 14.66 -13.18 -0.68
CA SER A 36 14.73 -11.87 -0.01
C SER A 36 14.34 -10.70 -0.93
N LYS A 37 14.46 -10.84 -2.26
CA LYS A 37 14.04 -9.82 -3.24
C LYS A 37 12.53 -9.67 -3.36
N SER A 38 11.74 -10.63 -2.87
CA SER A 38 10.28 -10.57 -2.89
C SER A 38 9.70 -9.50 -1.94
N VAL A 39 10.50 -9.03 -0.98
CA VAL A 39 10.09 -8.07 0.05
C VAL A 39 11.06 -6.89 0.06
N LYS A 40 10.55 -5.67 0.29
CA LYS A 40 11.42 -4.50 0.45
C LYS A 40 12.38 -4.70 1.62
N ALA A 41 13.65 -4.34 1.45
CA ALA A 41 14.68 -4.49 2.49
C ALA A 41 14.25 -3.84 3.82
N SER A 42 13.65 -2.65 3.77
CA SER A 42 13.14 -1.95 4.97
C SER A 42 12.08 -2.76 5.73
N THR A 43 11.18 -3.44 5.02
CA THR A 43 10.16 -4.31 5.64
C THR A 43 10.80 -5.50 6.35
N ASN A 44 11.83 -6.12 5.76
CA ASN A 44 12.57 -7.18 6.43
C ASN A 44 13.29 -6.65 7.68
N THR A 45 13.97 -5.51 7.61
CA THR A 45 14.62 -4.89 8.78
C THR A 45 13.62 -4.62 9.90
N THR A 46 12.46 -4.05 9.59
CA THR A 46 11.41 -3.82 10.59
C THR A 46 10.87 -5.11 11.19
N ARG A 47 10.67 -6.17 10.40
CA ARG A 47 10.26 -7.50 10.91
C ARG A 47 11.29 -8.06 11.89
N HIS A 48 12.58 -8.09 11.50
CA HIS A 48 13.65 -8.60 12.36
C HIS A 48 13.76 -7.82 13.67
N ARG A 49 13.54 -6.50 13.64
CA ARG A 49 13.48 -5.68 14.86
C ARG A 49 12.37 -6.15 15.79
N HIS A 50 11.13 -6.27 15.31
CA HIS A 50 10.01 -6.72 16.14
C HIS A 50 10.19 -8.14 16.69
N VAL A 51 10.78 -9.05 15.90
CA VAL A 51 11.12 -10.40 16.35
C VAL A 51 12.18 -10.35 17.45
N SER A 52 13.22 -9.53 17.28
CA SER A 52 14.27 -9.35 18.29
C SER A 52 13.72 -8.75 19.59
N ASP A 53 12.84 -7.74 19.49
CA ASP A 53 12.20 -7.10 20.63
C ASP A 53 11.35 -8.11 21.43
N LEU A 54 10.60 -8.98 20.73
CA LEU A 54 9.82 -10.04 21.36
C LEU A 54 10.72 -11.06 22.05
N ILE A 55 11.79 -11.54 21.39
CA ILE A 55 12.73 -12.51 21.99
C ILE A 55 13.38 -11.93 23.24
N GLN A 56 13.83 -10.68 23.18
CA GLN A 56 14.43 -10.01 24.33
C GLN A 56 13.43 -9.83 25.48
N TRP A 57 12.17 -9.53 25.16
CA TRP A 57 11.12 -9.46 26.17
C TRP A 57 10.85 -10.81 26.81
N LEU A 58 10.71 -11.89 26.03
CA LEU A 58 10.50 -13.25 26.55
C LEU A 58 11.63 -13.66 27.51
N GLN A 59 12.88 -13.37 27.13
CA GLN A 59 14.06 -13.64 27.97
C GLN A 59 14.04 -12.82 29.27
N ARG A 60 13.75 -11.52 29.19
CA ARG A 60 13.69 -10.62 30.35
C ARG A 60 12.58 -11.01 31.33
N MET A 61 11.44 -11.48 30.82
CA MET A 61 10.32 -11.94 31.63
C MET A 61 10.51 -13.38 32.16
N GLN A 62 11.62 -14.04 31.81
CA GLN A 62 11.92 -15.44 32.19
C GLN A 62 10.83 -16.43 31.77
N ILE A 63 10.14 -16.15 30.67
CA ILE A 63 9.12 -17.05 30.12
C ILE A 63 9.88 -18.19 29.42
N SER A 64 9.57 -19.43 29.79
CA SER A 64 10.25 -20.65 29.30
C SER A 64 9.87 -21.03 27.87
N CYS A 65 9.53 -20.06 27.02
CA CYS A 65 9.16 -20.27 25.62
C CYS A 65 10.13 -19.54 24.67
N ASN A 66 10.10 -19.96 23.41
CA ASN A 66 10.85 -19.33 22.32
C ASN A 66 9.92 -19.12 21.13
N MET A 67 10.44 -18.61 20.01
CA MET A 67 9.62 -18.35 18.82
C MET A 67 8.88 -19.58 18.26
N GLN A 68 9.33 -20.80 18.55
CA GLN A 68 8.64 -22.04 18.16
C GLN A 68 7.54 -22.45 19.13
N THR A 69 7.59 -22.02 20.39
CA THR A 69 6.65 -22.45 21.44
C THR A 69 5.81 -21.32 22.03
N VAL A 70 6.05 -20.08 21.62
CA VAL A 70 5.27 -18.91 22.08
C VAL A 70 3.80 -19.06 21.73
N THR A 71 2.94 -18.73 22.68
CA THR A 71 1.48 -18.89 22.63
C THR A 71 0.77 -17.58 22.28
N PRO A 72 -0.52 -17.62 21.89
CA PRO A 72 -1.35 -16.42 21.78
C PRO A 72 -1.37 -15.56 23.05
N GLU A 73 -1.38 -16.18 24.22
CA GLU A 73 -1.41 -15.52 25.52
C GLU A 73 -0.12 -14.73 25.76
N ASP A 74 1.04 -15.34 25.50
CA ASP A 74 2.34 -14.66 25.60
C ASP A 74 2.38 -13.43 24.71
N LEU A 75 1.89 -13.55 23.47
CA LEU A 75 1.82 -12.44 22.52
C LEU A 75 0.83 -11.36 22.97
N ALA A 76 -0.32 -11.74 23.53
CA ALA A 76 -1.29 -10.78 24.05
C ALA A 76 -0.71 -9.96 25.21
N VAL A 77 0.03 -10.61 26.12
CA VAL A 77 0.73 -9.95 27.23
C VAL A 77 1.85 -9.06 26.69
N TYR A 78 2.67 -9.54 25.76
CA TYR A 78 3.70 -8.72 25.10
C TYR A 78 3.10 -7.46 24.46
N ILE A 79 2.02 -7.61 23.70
CA ILE A 79 1.39 -6.49 23.00
C ILE A 79 0.89 -5.43 23.99
N THR A 80 0.21 -5.86 25.05
CA THR A 80 -0.45 -4.95 26.01
C THR A 80 0.51 -4.32 27.01
N THR A 81 1.54 -5.05 27.44
CA THR A 81 2.43 -4.60 28.53
C THR A 81 3.74 -4.00 28.03
N GLU A 82 4.20 -4.38 26.84
CA GLU A 82 5.49 -3.96 26.31
C GLU A 82 5.35 -3.13 25.04
N PHE A 83 4.63 -3.64 24.03
CA PHE A 83 4.57 -2.95 22.73
C PHE A 83 3.74 -1.68 22.78
N ILE A 84 2.46 -1.76 23.18
CA ILE A 84 1.54 -0.61 23.18
C ILE A 84 2.09 0.57 24.00
N PRO A 85 2.63 0.36 25.22
CA PRO A 85 3.13 1.49 26.03
C PRO A 85 4.43 2.11 25.54
N LYS A 86 5.28 1.35 24.82
CA LYS A 86 6.61 1.81 24.39
C LYS A 86 6.68 2.22 22.93
N HIS A 87 5.74 1.78 22.12
CA HIS A 87 5.70 2.14 20.71
C HIS A 87 5.37 3.63 20.60
N ALA A 88 6.14 4.36 19.78
CA ALA A 88 5.87 5.77 19.52
C ALA A 88 4.42 5.94 19.02
N GLY A 89 3.61 6.59 19.85
CA GLY A 89 2.20 6.80 19.57
C GLY A 89 1.96 7.91 18.56
N SER A 90 0.71 8.06 18.14
CA SER A 90 0.22 9.31 17.58
C SER A 90 -0.22 10.22 18.72
N ASP A 91 -0.11 11.52 18.53
CA ASP A 91 -0.69 12.49 19.46
C ASP A 91 -2.21 12.31 19.46
N ALA A 92 -2.76 11.94 20.62
CA ALA A 92 -4.19 11.93 20.89
C ALA A 92 -4.70 13.35 21.16
N THR A 93 -6.01 13.53 21.08
CA THR A 93 -6.65 14.85 21.27
C THR A 93 -6.42 15.45 22.66
N ASN A 94 -6.11 14.61 23.66
CA ASN A 94 -5.77 15.00 25.02
C ASN A 94 -4.27 15.30 25.23
N GLY A 95 -3.45 15.27 24.17
CA GLY A 95 -2.00 15.48 24.22
C GLY A 95 -1.20 14.28 24.73
N GLN A 96 -1.85 13.14 25.02
CA GLN A 96 -1.16 11.89 25.33
C GLN A 96 -0.74 11.18 24.04
N GLN A 97 0.33 10.38 24.11
CA GLN A 97 0.70 9.52 22.99
C GLN A 97 -0.06 8.20 23.09
N VAL A 98 -0.83 7.89 22.05
CA VAL A 98 -1.57 6.63 21.94
C VAL A 98 -1.06 5.86 20.73
N THR A 99 -0.68 4.59 20.93
CA THR A 99 -0.24 3.73 19.83
C THR A 99 -1.38 3.53 18.84
N ALA A 100 -1.12 3.82 17.56
CA ALA A 100 -2.16 3.66 16.54
C ALA A 100 -2.57 2.17 16.43
N PRO A 101 -3.88 1.84 16.34
CA PRO A 101 -4.33 0.46 16.12
C PRO A 101 -3.73 -0.17 14.86
N GLY A 102 -3.44 0.64 13.84
CA GLY A 102 -2.73 0.22 12.64
C GLY A 102 -1.32 -0.31 12.92
N SER A 103 -0.61 0.24 13.92
CA SER A 103 0.72 -0.22 14.33
C SER A 103 0.68 -1.60 14.98
N VAL A 104 -0.35 -1.88 15.79
CA VAL A 104 -0.55 -3.22 16.38
C VAL A 104 -0.86 -4.25 15.28
N ASN A 105 -1.70 -3.89 14.30
CA ASN A 105 -1.97 -4.74 13.14
C ASN A 105 -0.72 -4.98 12.28
N ALA A 106 0.13 -3.96 12.11
CA ALA A 106 1.40 -4.09 11.40
C ALA A 106 2.35 -5.04 12.15
N LEU A 107 2.52 -4.87 13.47
CA LEU A 107 3.29 -5.80 14.31
C LEU A 107 2.78 -7.23 14.14
N LYS A 108 1.48 -7.44 14.31
CA LYS A 108 0.84 -8.75 14.18
C LYS A 108 1.13 -9.39 12.81
N SER A 109 1.04 -8.61 11.73
CA SER A 109 1.34 -9.07 10.37
C SER A 109 2.82 -9.47 10.19
N MET A 110 3.75 -8.69 10.76
CA MET A 110 5.18 -8.99 10.72
C MET A 110 5.50 -10.28 11.48
N LEU A 111 4.95 -10.44 12.69
CA LEU A 111 5.12 -11.65 13.48
C LEU A 111 4.45 -12.86 12.80
N SER A 112 3.26 -12.69 12.23
CA SER A 112 2.56 -13.75 11.48
C SER A 112 3.44 -14.28 10.34
N THR A 113 4.11 -13.37 9.62
CA THR A 113 5.02 -13.73 8.53
C THR A 113 6.22 -14.52 9.06
N GLU A 114 6.81 -14.09 10.18
CA GLU A 114 7.93 -14.80 10.79
C GLU A 114 7.53 -16.22 11.24
N PHE A 115 6.39 -16.38 11.92
CA PHE A 115 5.89 -17.69 12.31
C PHE A 115 5.64 -18.60 11.10
N ALA A 116 5.07 -18.07 10.01
CA ALA A 116 4.89 -18.83 8.79
C ALA A 116 6.23 -19.30 8.19
N MET A 117 7.27 -18.45 8.20
CA MET A 117 8.62 -18.82 7.76
C MET A 117 9.26 -19.90 8.64
N MET A 118 8.87 -19.97 9.92
CA MET A 118 9.29 -21.01 10.87
C MET A 118 8.48 -22.31 10.76
N GLY A 119 7.53 -22.41 9.83
CA GLY A 119 6.65 -23.57 9.66
C GLY A 119 5.38 -23.53 10.51
N ARG A 120 5.18 -22.47 11.29
CA ARG A 120 3.98 -22.22 12.11
C ARG A 120 2.95 -21.41 11.31
N SER A 121 2.37 -22.05 10.28
CA SER A 121 1.33 -21.47 9.42
C SER A 121 -0.07 -21.97 9.78
N GLY A 122 -1.11 -21.25 9.35
CA GLY A 122 -2.51 -21.65 9.55
C GLY A 122 -3.13 -21.11 10.85
N GLU A 123 -4.39 -21.44 11.07
CA GLU A 123 -5.12 -21.09 12.31
C GLU A 123 -4.44 -21.72 13.53
N TRP A 124 -4.56 -21.05 14.68
CA TRP A 124 -4.05 -21.57 15.95
C TRP A 124 -4.97 -22.65 16.50
N ASP A 125 -4.39 -23.78 16.89
CA ASP A 125 -5.08 -24.86 17.59
C ASP A 125 -4.61 -24.92 19.04
N ALA A 126 -5.52 -24.66 19.98
CA ALA A 126 -5.24 -24.64 21.40
C ALA A 126 -5.05 -26.04 22.01
N GLU A 127 -5.57 -27.10 21.39
CA GLU A 127 -5.42 -28.47 21.89
C GLU A 127 -4.02 -29.01 21.57
N THR A 128 -3.55 -28.78 20.35
CA THR A 128 -2.24 -29.27 19.89
C THR A 128 -1.10 -28.27 20.13
N LEU A 129 -1.42 -27.03 20.50
CA LEU A 129 -0.48 -25.91 20.61
C LEU A 129 0.30 -25.65 19.31
N GLN A 130 -0.35 -25.89 18.17
CA GLN A 130 0.23 -25.74 16.84
C GLN A 130 -0.47 -24.64 16.02
N GLY A 131 0.18 -24.26 14.93
CA GLY A 131 -0.28 -23.21 14.03
C GLY A 131 0.31 -21.84 14.36
N ASN A 132 -0.23 -20.80 13.71
CA ASN A 132 0.27 -19.45 13.86
C ASN A 132 -0.40 -18.75 15.05
N PRO A 133 0.33 -18.43 16.14
CA PRO A 133 -0.29 -17.87 17.35
C PRO A 133 -0.95 -16.51 17.08
N THR A 134 -0.48 -15.75 16.08
CA THR A 134 -1.09 -14.48 15.68
C THR A 134 -2.48 -14.64 15.06
N GLN A 135 -2.82 -15.82 14.54
CA GLN A 135 -4.11 -16.06 13.89
C GLN A 135 -5.21 -16.49 14.87
N SER A 136 -4.87 -16.68 16.14
CA SER A 136 -5.81 -17.02 17.21
C SER A 136 -6.97 -16.02 17.36
N ASP A 137 -8.11 -16.53 17.84
CA ASP A 137 -9.28 -15.72 18.18
C ASP A 137 -8.98 -14.70 19.28
N LEU A 138 -8.09 -15.04 20.23
CA LEU A 138 -7.67 -14.13 21.30
C LEU A 138 -7.06 -12.85 20.71
N LEU A 139 -6.07 -12.97 19.83
CA LEU A 139 -5.41 -11.80 19.24
C LEU A 139 -6.30 -11.05 18.24
N ARG A 140 -7.25 -11.75 17.60
CA ARG A 140 -8.28 -11.13 16.76
C ARG A 140 -9.21 -10.23 17.58
N ARG A 141 -9.65 -10.70 18.75
CA ARG A 141 -10.48 -9.91 19.67
C ARG A 141 -9.69 -8.79 20.32
N LEU A 142 -8.44 -9.04 20.73
CA LEU A 142 -7.56 -8.04 21.33
C LEU A 142 -7.30 -6.87 20.38
N THR A 143 -6.93 -7.13 19.13
CA THR A 143 -6.69 -6.07 18.14
C THR A 143 -7.94 -5.26 17.83
N LYS A 144 -9.11 -5.90 17.77
CA LYS A 144 -10.38 -5.21 17.62
C LYS A 144 -10.73 -4.36 18.85
N GLY A 145 -10.61 -4.93 20.06
CA GLY A 145 -10.91 -4.25 21.32
C GLY A 145 -9.98 -3.06 21.56
N TYR A 146 -8.69 -3.21 21.24
CA TYR A 146 -7.73 -2.11 21.31
C TYR A 146 -8.09 -0.95 20.38
N GLY A 147 -8.71 -1.22 19.22
CA GLY A 147 -9.22 -0.16 18.35
C GLY A 147 -10.26 0.72 19.04
N THR A 148 -11.14 0.12 19.86
CA THR A 148 -12.12 0.84 20.67
C THR A 148 -11.44 1.57 21.84
N ASP A 149 -10.59 0.88 22.60
CA ASP A 149 -9.85 1.45 23.74
C ASP A 149 -8.98 2.65 23.33
N ALA A 150 -8.27 2.55 22.21
CA ALA A 150 -7.49 3.67 21.67
C ALA A 150 -8.39 4.87 21.32
N ALA A 151 -9.57 4.62 20.74
CA ALA A 151 -10.52 5.69 20.41
C ALA A 151 -11.07 6.36 21.69
N GLU A 152 -11.36 5.58 22.73
CA GLU A 152 -11.75 6.09 24.05
C GLU A 152 -10.64 6.93 24.70
N GLN A 153 -9.37 6.60 24.44
CA GLN A 153 -8.19 7.39 24.84
C GLN A 153 -7.94 8.63 23.96
N GLY A 154 -8.84 8.94 23.02
CA GLY A 154 -8.75 10.12 22.17
C GLY A 154 -7.89 9.93 20.91
N TYR A 155 -7.59 8.68 20.52
CA TYR A 155 -7.02 8.41 19.20
C TYR A 155 -8.05 8.73 18.12
N GLU A 156 -7.76 9.76 17.33
CA GLU A 156 -8.48 10.01 16.10
C GLU A 156 -7.74 9.38 14.93
N LYS A 157 -8.46 8.56 14.16
CA LYS A 157 -7.92 8.02 12.91
C LYS A 157 -7.67 9.20 11.97
N LYS A 158 -6.41 9.63 11.86
CA LYS A 158 -5.99 10.64 10.88
C LYS A 158 -6.40 10.16 9.50
N THR A 159 -7.38 10.83 8.91
CA THR A 159 -7.71 10.65 7.50
C THR A 159 -6.55 11.20 6.67
N ALA A 160 -6.39 10.66 5.47
CA ALA A 160 -5.45 11.29 4.53
C ALA A 160 -5.91 12.73 4.32
N VAL A 161 -4.98 13.69 4.49
CA VAL A 161 -5.28 15.11 4.23
C VAL A 161 -5.66 15.22 2.75
N PRO A 162 -6.91 15.61 2.42
CA PRO A 162 -7.32 15.71 1.04
C PRO A 162 -6.53 16.85 0.38
N ILE A 163 -5.90 16.55 -0.75
CA ILE A 163 -5.31 17.59 -1.58
C ILE A 163 -6.43 18.48 -2.11
N THR A 164 -6.25 19.78 -2.04
CA THR A 164 -7.23 20.77 -2.49
C THR A 164 -7.15 20.95 -4.00
N GLN A 165 -8.24 21.46 -4.61
CA GLN A 165 -8.23 21.83 -6.03
C GLN A 165 -7.14 22.86 -6.35
N ALA A 166 -6.88 23.81 -5.44
CA ALA A 166 -5.84 24.82 -5.64
C ALA A 166 -4.44 24.18 -5.69
N GLU A 167 -4.15 23.25 -4.80
CA GLU A 167 -2.87 22.51 -4.79
C GLU A 167 -2.70 21.65 -6.04
N ILE A 168 -3.76 21.00 -6.52
CA ILE A 168 -3.73 20.25 -7.79
C ILE A 168 -3.43 21.18 -8.96
N LEU A 169 -4.09 22.33 -9.05
CA LEU A 169 -3.84 23.30 -10.12
C LEU A 169 -2.41 23.85 -10.08
N GLN A 170 -1.90 24.16 -8.88
CA GLN A 170 -0.51 24.58 -8.70
C GLN A 170 0.48 23.49 -9.13
N LEU A 171 0.23 22.24 -8.77
CA LEU A 171 1.06 21.09 -9.15
C LEU A 171 1.06 20.88 -10.68
N LEU A 172 -0.11 20.95 -11.31
CA LEU A 172 -0.24 20.84 -12.77
C LEU A 172 0.45 22.00 -13.49
N GLN A 173 0.33 23.22 -12.98
CA GLN A 173 1.03 24.39 -13.51
C GLN A 173 2.55 24.24 -13.38
N TYR A 174 3.04 23.78 -12.23
CA TYR A 174 4.45 23.49 -12.01
C TYR A 174 4.96 22.44 -13.02
N LEU A 175 4.24 21.33 -13.20
CA LEU A 175 4.62 20.29 -14.17
C LEU A 175 4.59 20.82 -15.61
N HIS A 176 3.61 21.67 -15.94
CA HIS A 176 3.50 22.32 -17.25
C HIS A 176 4.68 23.26 -17.53
N GLN A 177 5.13 24.05 -16.55
CA GLN A 177 6.31 24.90 -16.70
C GLN A 177 7.59 24.07 -16.77
N LYS A 178 7.70 23.04 -15.92
CA LYS A 178 8.85 22.14 -15.87
C LYS A 178 9.07 21.37 -17.17
N GLN A 179 8.00 20.93 -17.85
CA GLN A 179 8.16 20.25 -19.15
C GLN A 179 8.68 21.19 -20.25
N ALA A 180 8.48 22.51 -20.13
CA ALA A 180 8.93 23.48 -21.14
C ALA A 180 10.44 23.68 -21.09
N SER A 181 11.06 23.50 -19.92
CA SER A 181 12.52 23.58 -19.73
C SER A 181 13.24 22.24 -19.86
N GLN A 182 12.52 21.15 -20.16
CA GLN A 182 13.06 19.80 -20.28
C GLN A 182 13.02 19.29 -21.72
N THR A 183 13.89 18.34 -22.04
CA THR A 183 13.95 17.67 -23.35
C THR A 183 13.94 16.13 -23.19
N GLY A 184 13.67 15.43 -24.29
CA GLY A 184 13.68 13.97 -24.34
C GLY A 184 12.76 13.31 -23.32
N THR A 185 13.24 12.26 -22.66
CA THR A 185 12.49 11.43 -21.71
C THR A 185 11.95 12.23 -20.52
N ASN A 186 12.71 13.20 -20.00
CA ASN A 186 12.29 13.97 -18.83
C ASN A 186 11.04 14.81 -19.10
N LYS A 187 10.94 15.39 -20.30
CA LYS A 187 9.73 16.09 -20.74
C LYS A 187 8.52 15.17 -20.77
N LEU A 188 8.68 13.96 -21.33
CA LEU A 188 7.61 12.97 -21.41
C LEU A 188 7.17 12.48 -20.02
N LEU A 189 8.10 12.32 -19.07
CA LEU A 189 7.77 11.97 -17.69
C LEU A 189 6.93 13.05 -17.01
N SER A 190 7.29 14.32 -17.17
CA SER A 190 6.51 15.45 -16.62
C SER A 190 5.08 15.50 -17.19
N ILE A 191 4.91 15.26 -18.49
CA ILE A 191 3.58 15.18 -19.13
C ILE A 191 2.78 13.99 -18.59
N ARG A 192 3.42 12.81 -18.53
CA ARG A 192 2.80 11.57 -18.03
C ARG A 192 2.33 11.74 -16.59
N ASP A 193 3.15 12.32 -15.73
CA ASP A 193 2.83 12.51 -14.31
C ASP A 193 1.66 13.49 -14.16
N GLY A 194 1.63 14.57 -14.96
CA GLY A 194 0.49 15.48 -15.02
C GLY A 194 -0.82 14.78 -15.43
N LEU A 195 -0.77 13.94 -16.47
CA LEU A 195 -1.93 13.14 -16.88
C LEU A 195 -2.38 12.16 -15.80
N ALA A 196 -1.45 11.46 -15.14
CA ALA A 196 -1.76 10.52 -14.07
C ALA A 196 -2.43 11.22 -12.87
N ILE A 197 -1.98 12.43 -12.52
CA ILE A 197 -2.62 13.27 -11.49
C ILE A 197 -4.04 13.64 -11.91
N CYS A 198 -4.24 14.11 -13.15
CA CYS A 198 -5.57 14.45 -13.66
C CYS A 198 -6.52 13.25 -13.62
N ILE A 199 -6.08 12.07 -14.07
CA ILE A 199 -6.89 10.84 -14.01
C ILE A 199 -7.24 10.51 -12.56
N SER A 200 -6.25 10.48 -11.67
CA SER A 200 -6.45 10.13 -10.26
C SER A 200 -7.41 11.10 -9.57
N TRP A 201 -7.28 12.41 -9.85
CA TRP A 201 -8.12 13.46 -9.29
C TRP A 201 -9.57 13.40 -9.80
N GLN A 202 -9.77 13.25 -11.11
CA GLN A 202 -11.10 13.28 -11.72
C GLN A 202 -11.89 11.99 -11.51
N SER A 203 -11.21 10.85 -11.37
CA SER A 203 -11.86 9.54 -11.23
C SER A 203 -11.89 9.02 -9.78
N CYS A 204 -11.16 9.67 -8.86
CA CYS A 204 -10.89 9.16 -7.52
C CYS A 204 -10.30 7.74 -7.50
N PHE A 205 -9.61 7.33 -8.58
CA PHE A 205 -8.98 6.02 -8.65
C PHE A 205 -7.85 5.90 -7.63
N ARG A 206 -7.79 4.74 -6.98
CA ARG A 206 -6.59 4.33 -6.23
C ARG A 206 -5.41 4.27 -7.20
N GLY A 207 -4.21 4.62 -6.74
CA GLY A 207 -3.02 4.69 -7.61
C GLY A 207 -2.74 3.44 -8.43
N PHE A 208 -3.03 2.24 -7.88
CA PHE A 208 -2.96 0.98 -8.62
C PHE A 208 -3.90 0.95 -9.84
N ASN A 209 -5.14 1.41 -9.68
CA ASN A 209 -6.13 1.46 -10.75
C ASN A 209 -5.77 2.53 -11.78
N ALA A 210 -5.29 3.70 -11.33
CA ALA A 210 -4.83 4.75 -12.23
C ALA A 210 -3.64 4.29 -13.11
N GLY A 211 -2.70 3.54 -12.53
CA GLY A 211 -1.56 2.97 -13.27
C GLY A 211 -1.93 1.83 -14.23
N GLY A 212 -3.11 1.20 -14.04
CA GLY A 212 -3.63 0.15 -14.90
C GLY A 212 -4.43 0.64 -16.11
N VAL A 213 -4.64 1.95 -16.25
CA VAL A 213 -5.38 2.53 -17.39
C VAL A 213 -4.63 2.27 -18.68
N ARG A 214 -5.33 1.70 -19.66
CA ARG A 214 -4.83 1.46 -21.01
C ARG A 214 -5.70 2.17 -22.03
N LEU A 215 -5.13 2.48 -23.20
CA LEU A 215 -5.86 3.13 -24.29
C LEU A 215 -7.04 2.27 -24.76
N ASP A 216 -6.84 0.96 -24.82
CA ASP A 216 -7.82 -0.10 -25.11
C ASP A 216 -9.01 -0.12 -24.15
N ASN A 217 -8.84 0.39 -22.92
CA ASN A 217 -9.89 0.51 -21.91
C ASN A 217 -10.46 1.93 -21.81
N THR A 218 -10.04 2.85 -22.69
CA THR A 218 -10.52 4.25 -22.71
C THR A 218 -11.56 4.41 -23.81
N ARG A 219 -12.78 4.80 -23.44
CA ARG A 219 -13.86 5.10 -24.40
C ARG A 219 -14.10 6.59 -24.41
N LEU A 220 -13.92 7.20 -25.58
CA LEU A 220 -14.34 8.59 -25.78
C LEU A 220 -15.86 8.62 -25.98
N PRO A 221 -16.59 9.56 -25.38
CA PRO A 221 -17.98 9.79 -25.75
C PRO A 221 -18.05 10.15 -27.22
N THR A 222 -18.70 9.30 -28.01
CA THR A 222 -19.10 9.62 -29.39
C THR A 222 -20.52 10.17 -29.36
N ASP A 223 -20.77 11.23 -30.13
CA ASP A 223 -22.01 12.04 -30.20
C ASP A 223 -23.29 11.23 -30.51
N GLY A 224 -23.74 10.40 -29.56
CA GLY A 224 -24.91 9.55 -29.72
C GLY A 224 -25.05 8.43 -28.68
N SER A 225 -23.98 8.09 -27.95
CA SER A 225 -24.11 7.12 -26.85
C SER A 225 -24.69 7.81 -25.61
N LYS A 226 -25.89 7.40 -25.19
CA LYS A 226 -26.53 7.75 -23.90
C LYS A 226 -25.76 7.22 -22.66
N GLY A 227 -24.46 6.98 -22.79
CA GLY A 227 -23.57 6.62 -21.69
C GLY A 227 -22.97 7.90 -21.13
N SER A 228 -23.25 8.18 -19.85
CA SER A 228 -22.64 9.25 -19.09
C SER A 228 -21.11 9.14 -19.16
N ALA A 229 -20.48 9.91 -20.03
CA ALA A 229 -19.05 10.10 -20.00
C ALA A 229 -18.74 11.20 -18.98
N VAL A 230 -17.82 10.89 -18.07
CA VAL A 230 -17.29 11.87 -17.13
C VAL A 230 -16.61 12.97 -17.95
N PRO A 231 -17.09 14.24 -17.89
CA PRO A 231 -16.46 15.31 -18.64
C PRO A 231 -15.07 15.56 -18.05
N PHE A 232 -14.02 15.22 -18.80
CA PHE A 232 -12.68 15.67 -18.48
C PHE A 232 -12.63 17.19 -18.62
N LEU A 233 -12.39 17.90 -17.52
CA LEU A 233 -12.21 19.35 -17.49
C LEU A 233 -10.92 19.74 -18.21
N LEU A 234 -11.02 19.95 -19.53
CA LEU A 234 -10.07 20.73 -20.32
C LEU A 234 -10.83 21.92 -20.91
N HIS A 235 -11.25 22.87 -20.07
CA HIS A 235 -11.58 24.20 -20.58
C HIS A 235 -10.25 24.94 -20.80
N CYS A 236 -9.73 24.86 -22.01
CA CYS A 236 -8.73 25.81 -22.50
C CYS A 236 -9.40 27.18 -22.60
N ALA A 237 -9.16 28.06 -21.63
CA ALA A 237 -9.47 29.47 -21.76
C ALA A 237 -8.47 30.12 -22.73
N HIS A 238 -8.67 29.91 -24.04
CA HIS A 238 -8.13 30.78 -25.07
C HIS A 238 -9.28 31.56 -25.68
N SER A 239 -9.67 32.67 -25.04
CA SER A 239 -10.41 33.73 -25.72
C SER A 239 -9.40 34.70 -26.30
N CYS A 240 -9.35 34.67 -27.63
CA CYS A 240 -8.59 35.56 -28.50
C CYS A 240 -8.87 37.03 -28.18
N SER A 241 -7.81 37.82 -28.22
CA SER A 241 -7.86 39.27 -28.37
C SER A 241 -8.39 39.63 -29.75
N SER A 242 -9.54 40.30 -29.81
CA SER A 242 -9.91 41.12 -30.95
C SER A 242 -10.83 42.25 -30.48
N THR A 243 -10.27 43.45 -30.41
CA THR A 243 -10.99 44.73 -30.38
C THR A 243 -11.85 44.86 -31.65
N PRO A 244 -13.04 45.48 -31.58
CA PRO A 244 -13.18 46.73 -32.31
C PRO A 244 -13.98 47.82 -31.58
N GLN A 245 -13.72 49.05 -32.03
CA GLN A 245 -14.35 50.33 -31.66
C GLN A 245 -15.84 50.41 -32.06
N GLY A 246 -16.59 51.32 -31.43
CA GLY A 246 -17.76 51.96 -32.05
C GLY A 246 -19.01 52.05 -31.17
N LEU A 247 -19.58 53.25 -31.09
CA LEU A 247 -20.68 53.70 -30.22
C LEU A 247 -22.09 53.21 -30.64
N ASP A 248 -22.96 53.28 -29.61
CA ASP A 248 -24.38 53.69 -29.61
C ASP A 248 -25.57 52.69 -29.63
N SER A 249 -26.38 52.88 -28.58
CA SER A 249 -27.84 52.84 -28.50
C SER A 249 -28.59 51.50 -28.42
N GLY A 250 -28.96 51.16 -27.18
CA GLY A 250 -30.33 50.82 -26.75
C GLY A 250 -31.14 49.80 -27.54
N THR A 251 -31.17 48.55 -27.06
CA THR A 251 -32.42 47.78 -26.96
C THR A 251 -32.26 46.62 -25.97
N SER A 252 -33.25 46.48 -25.08
CA SER A 252 -33.29 45.46 -24.05
C SER A 252 -33.38 44.04 -24.62
N CYS A 253 -32.51 43.14 -24.17
CA CYS A 253 -32.72 41.70 -24.24
C CYS A 253 -32.29 41.07 -22.91
N HIS A 254 -33.25 40.47 -22.21
CA HIS A 254 -33.04 39.67 -21.01
C HIS A 254 -31.96 38.58 -21.23
N PRO A 255 -30.99 38.40 -20.31
CA PRO A 255 -30.13 37.24 -20.36
C PRO A 255 -30.83 36.04 -19.69
N ARG A 256 -31.18 35.03 -20.49
CA ARG A 256 -31.40 33.65 -20.00
C ARG A 256 -30.05 33.02 -19.64
N HIS A 257 -29.45 33.43 -18.53
CA HIS A 257 -28.34 32.72 -17.90
C HIS A 257 -28.68 32.52 -16.42
N GLY A 258 -29.28 31.37 -16.09
CA GLY A 258 -29.70 31.12 -14.72
C GLY A 258 -30.07 29.69 -14.36
N LYS A 259 -29.68 28.68 -15.14
CA LYS A 259 -30.04 27.27 -14.82
C LYS A 259 -28.93 26.21 -14.88
N LEU A 260 -27.68 26.56 -15.18
CA LEU A 260 -26.57 25.59 -15.19
C LEU A 260 -25.63 25.69 -13.97
N TRP A 261 -25.71 26.77 -13.19
CA TRP A 261 -24.93 26.91 -11.95
C TRP A 261 -25.47 26.08 -10.77
N GLN A 262 -26.77 25.79 -10.74
CA GLN A 262 -27.37 25.02 -9.64
C GLN A 262 -27.15 23.50 -9.73
N GLN A 263 -26.77 22.97 -10.90
CA GLN A 263 -26.44 21.54 -11.03
C GLN A 263 -25.01 21.20 -10.59
N TRP A 264 -24.12 22.21 -10.47
CA TRP A 264 -22.72 22.01 -10.08
C TRP A 264 -22.50 22.02 -8.56
N VAL A 265 -23.31 22.77 -7.82
CA VAL A 265 -23.28 22.77 -6.34
C VAL A 265 -23.86 21.45 -5.76
N GLY A 266 -24.69 20.73 -6.53
CA GLY A 266 -25.27 19.45 -6.11
C GLY A 266 -24.28 18.27 -6.06
N MET A 267 -23.15 18.32 -6.79
CA MET A 267 -22.12 17.26 -6.76
C MET A 267 -21.01 17.51 -5.72
N GLN A 268 -20.91 18.71 -5.15
CA GLN A 268 -19.95 19.02 -4.09
C GLN A 268 -20.27 18.34 -2.74
N ASN A 269 -21.45 17.73 -2.61
CA ASN A 269 -21.85 16.97 -1.43
C ASN A 269 -21.53 15.47 -1.49
N CYS A 270 -20.82 14.99 -2.52
CA CYS A 270 -20.16 13.69 -2.41
C CYS A 270 -18.89 13.84 -1.57
N CYS A 271 -19.08 13.96 -0.26
CA CYS A 271 -18.07 13.66 0.74
C CYS A 271 -17.33 12.40 0.30
N CYS A 272 -16.04 12.55 0.03
CA CYS A 272 -15.12 11.42 -0.12
C CYS A 272 -15.09 10.67 1.23
N CYS A 273 -15.94 9.65 1.36
CA CYS A 273 -15.72 8.60 2.34
C CYS A 273 -14.48 7.81 1.89
N CYS A 274 -13.31 8.27 2.32
CA CYS A 274 -12.05 7.53 2.33
C CYS A 274 -11.89 6.79 3.66
#